data_AF-R7U3Y0-F1
#
_entry.id   AF-R7U3Y0-F1
#
_cell.length_a   1.000
_cell.length_b   1.000
_cell.length_c   1.000
_cell.angle_alpha   90.00
_cell.angle_beta   90.00
_cell.angle_gamma   90.00
#
_symmetry.space_group_name_H-M   'P 1'
#
loop_
_entity.id
_entity.type
_entity.pdbx_description
1 polymer ?
#
loop_
_entity_poly.entity_id
_entity_poly.type
_entity_poly.pdbx_seq_one_letter_code
_entity_poly.pdbx_strand_id
1 'polypeptide(L)' 'MSVHEEKRLPPAVFLMGPTASGKTDLAVALSKELPFEIISVDSALIYKGMDIGTAKPDPEILVEA' A
#
# COMPACT_ATOMS: atom_id res chain seq x y z
N MET A 1 27.21 -27.25 -19.59
CA MET A 1 26.91 -26.17 -18.62
C MET A 1 25.50 -25.69 -18.92
N SER A 2 24.54 -26.04 -18.08
CA SER A 2 23.16 -25.53 -18.19
C SER A 2 23.17 -24.13 -17.59
N VAL A 3 22.93 -23.11 -18.43
CA VAL A 3 22.74 -21.75 -17.95
C VAL A 3 21.35 -21.73 -17.32
N HIS A 4 21.28 -21.79 -16.00
CA HIS A 4 20.03 -21.53 -15.30
C HIS A 4 19.68 -20.06 -15.50
N GLU A 5 18.69 -19.81 -16.36
CA GLU A 5 18.10 -18.49 -16.53
C GLU A 5 17.41 -18.12 -15.21
N GLU A 6 18.01 -17.21 -14.45
CA GLU A 6 17.45 -16.71 -13.20
C GLU A 6 16.14 -15.98 -13.51
N LYS A 7 15.02 -16.61 -13.17
CA LYS A 7 13.68 -16.06 -13.40
C LYS A 7 13.50 -14.82 -12.54
N ARG A 8 13.64 -13.63 -13.15
CA ARG A 8 13.34 -12.36 -12.47
C ARG A 8 11.83 -12.21 -12.28
N LEU A 9 11.41 -12.08 -11.03
CA LEU A 9 10.04 -11.79 -10.65
C LEU A 9 9.81 -10.27 -10.61
N PRO A 10 8.58 -9.79 -10.84
CA PRO A 10 8.26 -8.39 -10.66
C PRO A 10 8.51 -7.96 -9.20
N PRO A 11 9.05 -6.75 -8.97
CA PRO A 11 9.31 -6.26 -7.61
C PRO A 11 8.01 -5.92 -6.88
N ALA A 12 7.98 -6.15 -5.58
CA ALA A 12 6.88 -5.76 -4.69
C ALA A 12 7.44 -5.30 -3.34
N VAL A 13 6.80 -4.30 -2.74
CA VAL A 13 7.20 -3.72 -1.44
C VAL A 13 6.08 -3.92 -0.43
N PHE A 14 6.45 -4.34 0.78
CA PHE A 14 5.51 -4.62 1.86
C PHE A 14 5.72 -3.59 2.96
N LEU A 15 4.76 -2.68 3.12
CA LEU A 15 4.78 -1.66 4.17
C LEU A 15 3.99 -2.14 5.40
N MET A 16 4.70 -2.66 6.38
CA MET A 16 4.12 -3.23 7.61
C MET A 16 4.33 -2.32 8.83
N GLY A 17 3.46 -2.44 9.83
CA GLY A 17 3.54 -1.66 11.07
C GLY A 17 2.22 -1.66 11.85
N PRO A 18 2.23 -1.28 13.14
CA PRO A 18 1.03 -1.27 13.98
C PRO A 18 0.01 -0.21 13.52
N THR A 19 -1.23 -0.31 14.01
CA THR A 19 -2.25 0.74 13.80
C THR A 19 -1.74 2.08 14.33
N ALA A 20 -2.12 3.18 13.67
CA ALA A 20 -1.70 4.55 13.97
C ALA A 20 -0.19 4.85 13.84
N SER A 21 0.58 4.02 13.13
CA SER A 21 2.01 4.26 12.87
C SER A 21 2.32 5.12 11.63
N GLY A 22 1.32 5.74 11.00
CA GLY A 22 1.53 6.60 9.82
C GLY A 22 1.82 5.87 8.49
N LYS A 23 1.43 4.58 8.35
CA LYS A 23 1.71 3.80 7.13
C LYS A 23 1.08 4.42 5.87
N THR A 24 -0.16 4.91 5.99
CA THR A 24 -0.87 5.53 4.88
C THR A 24 -0.11 6.74 4.36
N ASP A 25 0.33 7.64 5.25
CA ASP A 25 1.06 8.86 4.89
C ASP A 25 2.36 8.52 4.15
N LEU A 26 3.09 7.51 4.63
CA LEU A 26 4.31 7.04 3.97
C LEU A 26 4.02 6.40 2.60
N ALA A 27 2.96 5.59 2.48
CA ALA A 27 2.59 4.95 1.21
C ALA A 27 2.26 5.99 0.13
N VAL A 28 1.51 7.04 0.49
CA VAL A 28 1.14 8.15 -0.40
C VAL A 28 2.36 8.99 -0.77
N ALA A 29 3.25 9.28 0.20
CA ALA A 29 4.50 9.97 -0.11
C ALA A 29 5.37 9.17 -1.09
N LEU A 30 5.42 7.84 -0.94
CA LEU A 30 6.17 6.97 -1.84
C LEU A 30 5.56 6.89 -3.24
N SER A 31 4.23 6.89 -3.41
CA SER A 31 3.60 6.86 -4.74
C SER A 31 3.78 8.17 -5.52
N LYS A 32 4.01 9.28 -4.83
CA LYS A 32 4.34 10.58 -5.45
C LYS A 32 5.77 10.62 -6.03
N GLU A 33 6.71 9.88 -5.45
CA GLU A 33 8.13 9.87 -5.85
C GLU A 33 8.50 8.69 -6.76
N LEU A 34 7.77 7.58 -6.66
CA LEU A 34 8.03 6.33 -7.37
C LEU A 34 6.74 5.78 -7.98
N PRO A 35 6.81 5.05 -9.12
CA PRO A 35 5.64 4.51 -9.80
C PRO A 35 5.08 3.28 -9.04
N PHE A 36 4.52 3.51 -7.86
CA PHE A 36 3.89 2.49 -7.04
C PHE A 36 2.38 2.52 -7.20
N GLU A 37 1.79 1.33 -7.30
CA GLU A 37 0.36 1.13 -7.06
C GLU A 37 0.18 0.66 -5.62
N ILE A 38 -0.71 1.32 -4.87
CA ILE A 38 -0.97 1.01 -3.47
C ILE A 38 -2.08 -0.04 -3.38
N ILE A 39 -1.80 -1.15 -2.69
CA ILE A 39 -2.79 -2.19 -2.37
C ILE A 39 -3.00 -2.22 -0.86
N SER A 40 -4.24 -1.97 -0.42
CA SER A 40 -4.59 -2.05 1.00
C SER A 40 -4.59 -3.50 1.50
N VAL A 41 -3.89 -3.74 2.61
CA VAL A 41 -3.86 -5.03 3.31
C VAL A 41 -4.31 -4.82 4.75
N ASP A 42 -5.57 -4.42 4.90
CA ASP A 42 -6.24 -4.21 6.19
C ASP A 42 -7.64 -4.83 6.15
N SER A 43 -7.95 -5.70 7.11
CA SER A 43 -9.22 -6.44 7.15
C SER A 43 -10.42 -5.57 7.51
N ALA A 44 -10.21 -4.40 8.10
CA ALA A 44 -11.27 -3.48 8.50
C ALA A 44 -11.59 -2.45 7.40
N LEU A 45 -10.60 -2.05 6.59
CA LEU A 45 -10.79 -1.03 5.54
C LEU A 45 -11.69 -1.47 4.37
N ILE A 46 -11.97 -2.77 4.23
CA ILE A 46 -12.85 -3.30 3.18
C ILE A 46 -14.33 -2.95 3.39
N TYR A 47 -14.75 -2.64 4.61
CA TYR A 47 -16.16 -2.41 4.93
C TYR A 47 -16.60 -1.01 4.49
N LYS A 48 -17.69 -0.94 3.71
CA LYS A 48 -18.31 0.32 3.28
C LYS A 48 -19.06 0.98 4.44
N GLY A 49 -18.91 2.30 4.60
CA GLY A 49 -19.59 3.07 5.66
C GLY A 49 -18.99 2.91 7.06
N MET A 50 -17.84 2.25 7.20
CA MET A 50 -17.10 2.11 8.46
C MET A 50 -15.87 3.02 8.51
N ASP A 51 -15.97 4.25 8.01
CA ASP A 51 -14.78 5.03 7.66
C ASP A 51 -14.04 5.59 8.90
N ILE A 52 -14.78 6.07 9.90
CA ILE A 52 -14.22 6.68 11.12
C ILE A 52 -13.52 5.64 12.02
N GLY A 53 -14.23 4.56 12.38
CA GLY A 53 -13.71 3.57 13.33
C GLY A 53 -12.59 2.67 12.79
N THR A 54 -12.40 2.64 11.48
CA THR A 54 -11.35 1.85 10.81
C THR A 54 -10.18 2.69 10.33
N ALA A 55 -10.21 4.00 10.60
CA ALA A 55 -9.20 4.96 10.11
C ALA A 55 -8.98 4.85 8.59
N LYS A 56 -10.08 4.74 7.82
CA LYS A 56 -9.99 4.73 6.36
C LYS A 56 -9.40 6.04 5.87
N PRO A 57 -8.44 6.02 4.93
CA PRO A 57 -7.92 7.25 4.34
C PRO A 57 -9.06 8.05 3.69
N ASP A 58 -9.03 9.36 3.85
CA ASP A 58 -10.00 10.23 3.19
C ASP A 58 -9.93 10.06 1.66
N PRO A 59 -11.06 10.19 0.95
CA PRO A 59 -11.11 10.01 -0.49
C PRO A 59 -10.12 10.92 -1.25
N GLU A 60 -9.84 12.11 -0.73
CA GLU A 60 -8.89 13.06 -1.29
C GLU A 60 -7.45 12.50 -1.29
N ILE A 61 -7.07 11.80 -0.23
CA ILE A 61 -5.77 11.13 -0.10
C ILE A 61 -5.65 9.98 -1.11
N LEU A 62 -6.76 9.28 -1.38
CA LEU A 62 -6.79 8.17 -2.34
C LEU A 62 -6.77 8.64 -3.81
N VAL A 63 -7.23 9.86 -4.10
CA VAL A 63 -7.19 10.45 -5.46
C VAL A 63 -5.80 10.97 -5.81
N GLU A 64 -5.03 11.38 -4.80
CA GLU A 64 -3.65 11.87 -4.97
C GLU A 64 -2.58 10.78 -5.01
N ALA A 65 -2.93 9.55 -4.62
CA ALA A 65 -2.01 8.43 -4.48
C ALA A 65 -1.94 7.57 -5.75
#